data_AF-A0A2E5WP91-F1
#
_entry.id   AF-A0A2E5WP91-F1
#
_cell.length_a   1.000
_cell.length_b   1.000
_cell.length_c   1.000
_cell.angle_alpha   90.00
_cell.angle_beta   90.00
_cell.angle_gamma   90.00
#
_symmetry.space_group_name_H-M   'P 1'
#
loop_
_entity.id
_entity.type
_entity.pdbx_description
1 polymer ?
#
loop_
_entity_poly.entity_id
_entity_poly.type
_entity_poly.pdbx_seq_one_letter_code
_entity_poly.pdbx_strand_id
1 'polypeptide(L)'
;MATYKIQKRSGAVVDFDKDRIGVAISKAIESIENYNLPDENLPLNLTEEINNELEKHFFSQDKVPSVEDIQNLVEEKLVEANCFEVAKSFILFRAQRTKLRAHKRIFELESIDQNRTKVFKFDGSQGIYNEAKLRNTWAIAAKGVEDECKFEDLIKVFNITLIDGLKTQDILHNLRKAAIDLISVENSK
;
A
#
# COMPACT_ATOMS: atom_id res chain seq x y z
N MET A 1 18.09 -20.01 16.10
CA MET A 1 17.11 -18.96 16.44
C MET A 1 15.73 -19.53 16.14
N ALA A 2 14.77 -19.35 17.03
CA ALA A 2 13.42 -19.87 16.81
C ALA A 2 12.82 -19.18 15.57
N THR A 3 12.33 -19.96 14.62
CA THR A 3 11.71 -19.43 13.40
C THR A 3 10.22 -19.23 13.66
N TYR A 4 9.84 -18.02 14.10
CA TYR A 4 8.44 -17.68 14.31
C TYR A 4 7.70 -17.51 12.99
N LYS A 5 6.39 -17.71 13.02
CA LYS A 5 5.53 -17.67 11.83
C LYS A 5 4.44 -16.62 11.99
N ILE A 6 3.98 -16.08 10.87
CA ILE A 6 2.88 -15.12 10.81
C ILE A 6 1.90 -15.51 9.69
N GLN A 7 0.60 -15.37 9.94
CA GLN A 7 -0.44 -15.59 8.95
C GLN A 7 -0.76 -14.29 8.20
N LYS A 8 -0.54 -14.28 6.88
CA LYS A 8 -0.93 -13.18 5.99
C LYS A 8 -2.46 -13.14 5.83
N ARG A 9 -2.99 -11.98 5.43
CA ARG A 9 -4.41 -11.81 5.06
C ARG A 9 -4.91 -12.74 3.94
N SER A 10 -4.01 -13.34 3.15
CA SER A 10 -4.35 -14.35 2.14
C SER A 10 -4.55 -15.75 2.75
N GLY A 11 -4.30 -15.92 4.04
CA GLY A 11 -4.25 -17.22 4.72
C GLY A 11 -2.87 -17.88 4.68
N ALA A 12 -1.93 -17.39 3.86
CA ALA A 12 -0.59 -17.95 3.75
C ALA A 12 0.23 -17.70 5.03
N VAL A 13 0.89 -18.74 5.53
CA VAL A 13 1.79 -18.67 6.68
C VAL A 13 3.23 -18.48 6.18
N VAL A 14 3.92 -17.46 6.68
CA VAL A 14 5.30 -17.14 6.31
C VAL A 14 6.17 -16.92 7.55
N ASP A 15 7.48 -16.82 7.35
CA ASP A 15 8.40 -16.45 8.41
C ASP A 15 8.09 -15.04 8.94
N PHE A 16 8.09 -14.92 10.26
CA PHE A 16 7.97 -13.65 10.95
C PHE A 16 9.31 -12.92 10.90
N ASP A 17 9.22 -11.62 10.64
CA ASP A 17 10.35 -10.73 10.51
C ASP A 17 9.97 -9.42 11.21
N LYS A 18 10.60 -9.17 12.37
CA LYS A 18 10.28 -8.01 13.22
C LYS A 18 10.68 -6.69 12.58
N ASP A 19 11.67 -6.68 11.68
CA ASP A 19 12.16 -5.45 11.06
C ASP A 19 11.07 -4.82 10.18
N ARG A 20 10.14 -5.63 9.67
CA ARG A 20 8.95 -5.16 8.96
C ARG A 20 8.03 -4.30 9.82
N ILE A 21 8.00 -4.50 11.12
CA ILE A 21 7.22 -3.67 12.06
C ILE A 21 7.86 -2.30 12.15
N GLY A 22 9.18 -2.25 12.39
CA GLY A 22 9.94 -1.00 12.46
C GLY A 22 9.80 -0.17 11.18
N VAL A 23 9.97 -0.81 10.01
CA VAL A 23 9.77 -0.13 8.72
C VAL A 23 8.36 0.43 8.56
N ALA A 24 7.32 -0.29 9.03
CA ALA A 24 5.95 0.19 8.94
C ALA A 24 5.69 1.40 9.85
N ILE A 25 6.28 1.41 11.05
CA ILE A 25 6.21 2.53 11.99
C ILE A 25 6.95 3.74 11.42
N SER A 26 8.18 3.57 10.92
CA SER A 26 8.96 4.67 10.31
C SER A 26 8.21 5.32 9.14
N LYS A 27 7.60 4.52 8.26
CA LYS A 27 6.78 5.04 7.16
C LYS A 27 5.56 5.84 7.63
N ALA A 28 4.93 5.43 8.72
CA ALA A 28 3.82 6.18 9.30
C ALA A 28 4.29 7.52 9.86
N ILE A 29 5.48 7.58 10.45
CA ILE A 29 6.10 8.83 10.90
C ILE A 29 6.45 9.74 9.71
N GLU A 30 7.15 9.21 8.71
CA GLU A 30 7.56 9.95 7.50
C GLU A 30 6.39 10.55 6.72
N SER A 31 5.21 9.91 6.80
CA SER A 31 4.00 10.41 6.14
C SER A 31 3.39 11.66 6.80
N ILE A 32 3.89 12.07 7.97
CA ILE A 32 3.42 13.26 8.68
C ILE A 32 4.40 14.41 8.41
N GLU A 33 3.92 15.42 7.68
CA GLU A 33 4.72 16.60 7.38
C GLU A 33 5.09 17.37 8.66
N ASN A 34 6.36 17.75 8.78
CA ASN A 34 6.91 18.53 9.91
C ASN A 34 6.73 17.87 11.28
N TYR A 35 6.64 16.55 11.33
CA TYR A 35 6.58 15.83 12.60
C TYR A 35 7.95 15.75 13.26
N ASN A 36 8.08 16.39 14.42
CA ASN A 36 9.25 16.21 15.27
C ASN A 36 9.04 14.98 16.15
N LEU A 37 9.83 13.95 15.87
CA LEU A 37 9.87 12.76 16.71
C LEU A 37 10.24 13.14 18.16
N PRO A 38 9.48 12.67 19.16
CA PRO A 38 9.84 12.88 20.56
C PRO A 38 11.19 12.23 20.92
N ASP A 39 11.50 11.10 20.29
CA ASP A 39 12.73 10.34 20.44
C ASP A 39 13.04 9.66 19.09
N GLU A 40 14.27 9.82 18.60
CA GLU A 40 14.73 9.19 17.35
C GLU A 40 14.76 7.66 17.46
N ASN A 41 14.91 7.11 18.66
CA ASN A 41 14.91 5.66 18.91
C ASN A 41 13.50 5.09 19.09
N LEU A 42 12.45 5.92 19.07
CA LEU A 42 11.07 5.49 19.29
C LEU A 42 10.63 4.34 18.36
N PRO A 43 10.93 4.32 17.05
CA PRO A 43 10.55 3.21 16.18
C PRO A 43 11.21 1.89 16.57
N LEU A 44 12.48 1.93 16.97
CA LEU A 44 13.23 0.76 17.40
C LEU A 44 12.70 0.23 18.74
N ASN A 45 12.50 1.12 19.70
CA ASN A 45 11.96 0.78 21.02
C ASN A 45 10.57 0.15 20.92
N LEU A 46 9.66 0.77 20.15
CA LEU A 46 8.33 0.22 19.90
C LEU A 46 8.39 -1.14 19.20
N THR A 47 9.30 -1.32 18.25
CA THR A 47 9.46 -2.61 17.55
C THR A 47 9.85 -3.72 18.52
N GLU A 48 10.79 -3.47 19.42
CA GLU A 48 11.19 -4.45 20.45
C GLU A 48 10.06 -4.72 21.45
N GLU A 49 9.34 -3.69 21.90
CA GLU A 49 8.18 -3.85 22.79
C GLU A 49 7.08 -4.70 22.16
N ILE A 50 6.74 -4.43 20.89
CA ILE A 50 5.76 -5.21 20.13
C ILE A 50 6.25 -6.65 19.95
N ASN A 51 7.54 -6.85 19.64
CA ASN A 51 8.11 -8.20 19.52
C ASN A 51 7.98 -8.97 20.84
N ASN A 52 8.29 -8.33 21.96
CA ASN A 52 8.15 -8.95 23.29
C ASN A 52 6.70 -9.31 23.61
N GLU A 53 5.72 -8.48 23.23
CA GLU A 53 4.30 -8.80 23.42
C GLU A 53 3.85 -9.96 22.51
N LEU A 54 4.31 -10.01 21.26
CA LEU A 54 4.04 -11.13 20.37
C LEU A 54 4.63 -12.44 20.89
N GLU A 55 5.84 -12.39 21.46
CA GLU A 55 6.46 -13.54 22.11
C GLU A 55 5.64 -14.06 23.29
N LYS A 56 5.15 -13.17 24.17
CA LYS A 56 4.36 -13.55 25.34
C LYS A 56 2.98 -14.10 24.99
N HIS A 57 2.26 -13.42 24.10
CA HIS A 57 0.85 -13.71 23.85
C HIS A 57 0.61 -14.74 22.75
N PHE A 58 1.54 -14.88 21.80
CA PHE A 58 1.38 -15.78 20.67
C PHE A 58 2.44 -16.87 20.65
N PHE A 59 3.71 -16.51 20.51
CA PHE A 59 4.75 -17.49 20.22
C PHE A 59 5.02 -18.45 21.38
N SER A 60 4.96 -17.98 22.63
CA SER A 60 5.10 -18.84 23.82
C SER A 60 3.93 -19.83 24.01
N GLN A 61 2.83 -19.65 23.28
CA GLN A 61 1.65 -20.52 23.31
C GLN A 61 1.49 -21.33 22.02
N ASP A 62 2.53 -21.40 21.18
CA ASP A 62 2.49 -22.01 19.84
C ASP A 62 1.36 -21.47 18.94
N LYS A 63 0.93 -20.22 19.16
CA LYS A 63 -0.06 -19.54 18.33
C LYS A 63 0.64 -18.73 17.24
N VAL A 64 0.04 -18.75 16.04
CA VAL A 64 0.50 -17.94 14.91
C VAL A 64 -0.33 -16.65 14.86
N PRO A 65 0.26 -15.48 15.10
CA PRO A 65 -0.45 -14.21 14.97
C PRO A 65 -0.79 -13.95 13.50
N SER A 66 -1.92 -13.30 13.27
CA SER A 66 -2.26 -12.74 11.97
C SER A 66 -1.61 -11.37 11.77
N VAL A 67 -1.52 -10.93 10.51
CA VAL A 67 -1.09 -9.54 10.20
C VAL A 67 -1.98 -8.50 10.90
N GLU A 68 -3.27 -8.78 11.11
CA GLU A 68 -4.16 -7.84 11.80
C GLU A 68 -3.87 -7.74 13.29
N ASP A 69 -3.51 -8.86 13.93
CA ASP A 69 -3.15 -8.87 15.36
C ASP A 69 -1.93 -7.99 15.60
N ILE A 70 -0.91 -8.10 14.75
CA ILE A 70 0.28 -7.26 14.82
C ILE A 70 -0.07 -5.79 14.57
N GLN A 71 -0.92 -5.50 13.59
CA GLN A 71 -1.33 -4.12 13.31
C GLN A 71 -2.11 -3.49 14.47
N ASN A 72 -3.00 -4.25 15.11
CA ASN A 72 -3.74 -3.76 16.27
C ASN A 72 -2.79 -3.48 17.44
N LEU A 73 -1.82 -4.36 17.66
CA LEU A 73 -0.80 -4.18 18.70
C LEU A 73 0.10 -2.95 18.44
N VAL A 74 0.47 -2.70 17.18
CA VAL A 74 1.19 -1.48 16.78
C VAL A 74 0.37 -0.22 17.12
N GLU A 75 -0.92 -0.21 16.76
CA GLU A 75 -1.81 0.92 17.04
C GLU A 75 -1.96 1.17 18.54
N GLU A 76 -2.14 0.11 19.33
CA GLU A 76 -2.21 0.18 20.80
C GLU A 76 -0.93 0.77 21.39
N LYS A 77 0.24 0.26 20.99
CA LYS A 77 1.54 0.72 21.52
C LYS A 77 1.85 2.17 21.13
N LEU A 78 1.47 2.61 19.93
CA LEU A 78 1.60 4.01 19.53
C LEU A 78 0.72 4.94 20.38
N VAL A 79 -0.47 4.49 20.75
CA VAL A 79 -1.37 5.26 21.65
C VAL A 79 -0.82 5.28 23.07
N GLU A 80 -0.34 4.16 23.60
CA GLU A 80 0.30 4.08 24.93
C GLU A 80 1.54 4.98 25.03
N ALA A 81 2.33 5.08 23.95
CA ALA A 81 3.47 5.97 23.84
C ALA A 81 3.09 7.45 23.61
N ASN A 82 1.80 7.82 23.70
CA ASN A 82 1.27 9.16 23.42
C ASN A 82 1.59 9.69 22.01
N CYS A 83 1.90 8.82 21.06
CA CYS A 83 2.22 9.16 19.67
C CYS A 83 0.94 9.20 18.82
N PHE A 84 -0.03 10.04 19.23
CA PHE A 84 -1.37 10.07 18.66
C PHE A 84 -1.40 10.40 17.16
N GLU A 85 -0.54 11.31 16.70
CA GLU A 85 -0.46 11.66 15.28
C GLU A 85 0.06 10.50 14.43
N VAL A 86 1.07 9.78 14.93
CA VAL A 86 1.63 8.59 14.28
C VAL A 86 0.59 7.46 14.23
N ALA A 87 -0.10 7.21 15.35
CA ALA A 87 -1.19 6.22 15.41
C ALA A 87 -2.29 6.55 14.38
N LYS A 88 -2.71 7.81 14.31
CA LYS A 88 -3.71 8.27 13.35
C LYS A 88 -3.25 8.07 11.90
N SER A 89 -2.00 8.42 11.59
CA SER A 89 -1.46 8.22 10.24
C SER A 89 -1.41 6.74 9.87
N PHE A 90 -0.95 5.89 10.80
CA PHE A 90 -0.91 4.44 10.63
C PHE A 90 -2.30 3.84 10.35
N ILE A 91 -3.31 4.23 11.11
CA ILE A 91 -4.72 3.81 10.93
C ILE A 91 -5.24 4.23 9.55
N LEU A 92 -5.02 5.50 9.16
CA LEU A 92 -5.47 6.02 7.88
C LEU A 92 -4.80 5.28 6.70
N PHE A 93 -3.49 5.04 6.81
CA PHE A 93 -2.75 4.26 5.82
C PHE A 93 -3.30 2.83 5.70
N ARG A 94 -3.59 2.16 6.82
CA ARG A 94 -4.20 0.81 6.85
C ARG A 94 -5.58 0.81 6.17
N ALA A 95 -6.41 1.81 6.45
CA ALA A 95 -7.73 1.95 5.84
C ALA A 95 -7.64 2.17 4.31
N GLN A 96 -6.72 3.03 3.87
CA GLN A 96 -6.48 3.29 2.45
C GLN A 96 -5.98 2.03 1.72
N ARG A 97 -5.03 1.29 2.31
CA ARG A 97 -4.54 0.03 1.73
C ARG A 97 -5.61 -1.05 1.68
N THR A 98 -6.52 -1.07 2.66
CA THR A 98 -7.66 -2.00 2.67
C THR A 98 -8.64 -1.68 1.55
N LYS A 99 -8.96 -0.39 1.33
CA LYS A 99 -9.76 0.07 0.19
C LYS A 99 -9.12 -0.30 -1.14
N LEU A 100 -7.82 -0.02 -1.32
CA LEU A 100 -7.09 -0.38 -2.55
C LEU A 100 -7.14 -1.88 -2.84
N ARG A 101 -7.02 -2.74 -1.82
CA ARG A 101 -7.15 -4.20 -1.98
C ARG A 101 -8.56 -4.64 -2.32
N ALA A 102 -9.59 -4.00 -1.75
CA ALA A 102 -10.98 -4.27 -2.08
C ALA A 102 -11.28 -3.88 -3.54
N HIS A 103 -10.83 -2.70 -3.96
CA HIS A 103 -10.92 -2.27 -5.36
C HIS A 103 -10.16 -3.21 -6.29
N LYS A 104 -8.95 -3.66 -5.92
CA LYS A 104 -8.20 -4.65 -6.71
C LYS A 104 -8.95 -5.98 -6.84
N ARG A 105 -9.58 -6.50 -5.79
CA ARG A 105 -10.40 -7.73 -5.87
C ARG A 105 -11.64 -7.55 -6.75
N ILE A 106 -12.34 -6.43 -6.62
CA ILE A 106 -13.50 -6.11 -7.47
C ILE A 106 -13.04 -6.05 -8.93
N PHE A 107 -11.92 -5.36 -9.18
CA PHE A 107 -11.35 -5.28 -10.51
C PHE A 107 -10.87 -6.62 -11.04
N GLU A 108 -10.24 -7.49 -10.23
CA GLU A 108 -9.86 -8.86 -10.64
C GLU A 108 -11.09 -9.71 -11.02
N LEU A 109 -12.21 -9.52 -10.33
CA LEU A 109 -13.49 -10.16 -10.67
C LEU A 109 -14.10 -9.58 -11.97
N GLU A 110 -13.96 -8.27 -12.20
CA GLU A 110 -14.39 -7.59 -13.43
C GLU A 110 -13.43 -7.82 -14.61
N SER A 111 -12.15 -8.13 -14.34
CA SER A 111 -11.08 -8.43 -15.30
C SER A 111 -11.24 -9.79 -15.98
N ILE A 112 -12.23 -10.58 -15.57
CA ILE A 112 -12.69 -11.75 -16.33
C ILE A 112 -13.43 -11.30 -17.61
N ASP A 113 -13.78 -10.01 -17.75
CA ASP A 113 -14.42 -9.40 -18.93
C ASP A 113 -13.53 -8.31 -19.59
N GLN A 114 -12.40 -8.71 -20.16
CA GLN A 114 -11.34 -7.81 -20.67
C GLN A 114 -11.67 -6.98 -21.93
N ASN A 115 -12.87 -6.41 -22.12
CA ASN A 115 -13.10 -5.61 -23.35
C ASN A 115 -14.12 -4.47 -23.31
N ARG A 116 -14.51 -3.92 -22.14
CA ARG A 116 -15.67 -3.02 -22.09
C ARG A 116 -15.62 -1.76 -21.21
N THR A 117 -14.47 -1.30 -20.69
CA THR A 117 -14.46 -0.05 -19.91
C THR A 117 -14.79 1.16 -20.79
N LYS A 118 -15.95 1.79 -20.54
CA LYS A 118 -16.43 2.98 -21.24
C LYS A 118 -15.88 4.21 -20.55
N VAL A 119 -15.33 5.12 -21.34
CA VAL A 119 -14.82 6.43 -20.88
C VAL A 119 -15.65 7.54 -21.51
N PHE A 120 -15.87 8.61 -20.76
CA PHE A 120 -16.51 9.82 -21.29
C PHE A 120 -15.44 10.86 -21.65
N LYS A 121 -15.51 11.35 -22.89
CA LYS A 121 -14.66 12.44 -23.36
C LYS A 121 -15.18 13.79 -22.87
N PHE A 122 -14.34 14.81 -23.00
CA PHE A 122 -14.68 16.19 -22.60
C PHE A 122 -15.89 16.75 -23.37
N ASP A 123 -16.08 16.32 -24.61
CA ASP A 123 -17.23 16.65 -25.46
C ASP A 123 -18.52 15.89 -25.09
N GLY A 124 -18.50 15.08 -24.03
CA GLY A 124 -19.62 14.24 -23.61
C GLY A 124 -19.78 12.95 -24.41
N SER A 125 -18.98 12.73 -25.46
CA SER A 125 -19.03 11.50 -26.25
C SER A 125 -18.45 10.30 -25.48
N GLN A 126 -19.04 9.13 -25.69
CA GLN A 126 -18.58 7.88 -25.10
C GLN A 126 -17.50 7.25 -25.99
N GLY A 127 -16.41 6.78 -25.38
CA GLY A 127 -15.35 6.01 -26.04
C GLY A 127 -15.03 4.74 -25.25
N ILE A 128 -14.26 3.85 -25.87
CA ILE A 128 -13.69 2.69 -25.17
C ILE A 128 -12.28 3.06 -24.76
N TYR A 129 -11.90 2.70 -23.53
CA TYR A 129 -10.52 2.85 -23.07
C TYR A 129 -9.56 2.13 -24.03
N ASN A 130 -8.48 2.82 -24.42
CA ASN A 130 -7.49 2.28 -25.35
C ASN A 130 -6.10 2.37 -24.72
N GLU A 131 -5.60 1.24 -24.25
CA GLU A 131 -4.29 1.12 -23.62
C GLU A 131 -3.15 1.57 -24.54
N ALA A 132 -3.25 1.34 -25.86
CA ALA A 132 -2.20 1.71 -26.80
C ALA A 132 -1.94 3.23 -26.81
N LYS A 133 -2.98 4.05 -26.60
CA LYS A 133 -2.80 5.50 -26.45
C LYS A 133 -2.02 5.85 -25.18
N LEU A 134 -2.31 5.15 -24.09
CA LEU A 134 -1.63 5.37 -22.82
C LEU A 134 -0.16 4.94 -22.88
N ARG A 135 0.13 3.81 -23.53
CA ARG A 135 1.49 3.33 -23.79
C ARG A 135 2.31 4.35 -24.59
N ASN A 136 1.73 4.98 -25.60
CA ASN A 136 2.41 6.03 -26.36
C ASN A 136 2.71 7.27 -25.51
N THR A 137 1.77 7.71 -24.68
CA THR A 137 1.99 8.83 -23.75
C THR A 137 3.08 8.52 -22.74
N TRP A 138 3.08 7.31 -22.17
CA TRP A 138 4.13 6.86 -21.26
C TRP A 138 5.49 6.79 -21.95
N ALA A 139 5.58 6.24 -23.16
CA ALA A 139 6.85 6.13 -23.89
C ALA A 139 7.49 7.50 -24.18
N ILE A 140 6.68 8.55 -24.32
CA ILE A 140 7.17 9.93 -24.43
C ILE A 140 7.64 10.44 -23.07
N ALA A 141 6.87 10.19 -22.00
CA ALA A 141 7.13 10.73 -20.67
C ALA A 141 8.29 10.03 -19.93
N ALA A 142 8.48 8.73 -20.16
CA ALA A 142 9.52 7.90 -19.52
C ALA A 142 10.82 7.87 -20.32
N LYS A 143 10.95 8.71 -21.35
CA LYS A 143 12.13 8.74 -22.21
C LYS A 143 13.39 9.08 -21.39
N GLY A 144 14.38 8.19 -21.40
CA GLY A 144 15.62 8.31 -20.63
C GLY A 144 15.58 7.72 -19.22
N VAL A 145 14.45 7.15 -18.79
CA VAL A 145 14.27 6.46 -17.49
C VAL A 145 13.45 5.16 -17.66
N GLU A 146 13.45 4.59 -18.86
CA GLU A 146 12.59 3.45 -19.23
C GLU A 146 12.90 2.19 -18.42
N ASP A 147 14.17 2.01 -18.04
CA ASP A 147 14.64 0.86 -17.26
C ASP A 147 14.20 0.92 -15.80
N GLU A 148 13.99 2.12 -15.27
CA GLU A 148 13.55 2.37 -13.89
C GLU A 148 12.03 2.41 -13.78
N CYS A 149 11.32 2.96 -14.77
CA CYS A 149 9.88 3.18 -14.70
C CYS A 149 9.08 2.27 -15.64
N LYS A 150 9.14 0.94 -15.49
CA LYS A 150 8.51 0.01 -16.45
C LYS A 150 6.99 0.23 -16.61
N PHE A 151 6.55 0.37 -17.85
CA PHE A 151 5.13 0.54 -18.19
C PHE A 151 4.24 -0.57 -17.62
N GLU A 152 4.74 -1.80 -17.57
CA GLU A 152 4.01 -2.97 -17.06
C GLU A 152 3.66 -2.85 -15.58
N ASP A 153 4.48 -2.15 -14.80
CA ASP A 153 4.22 -1.94 -13.38
C ASP A 153 3.28 -0.74 -13.18
N LEU A 154 3.43 0.30 -14.01
CA LEU A 154 2.46 1.41 -14.10
C LEU A 154 1.06 0.94 -14.45
N ILE A 155 0.91 0.11 -15.48
CA ILE A 155 -0.41 -0.31 -15.97
C ILE A 155 -1.11 -1.24 -14.98
N LYS A 156 -0.37 -2.10 -14.26
CA LYS A 156 -0.93 -2.95 -13.20
C LYS A 156 -1.53 -2.12 -12.08
N VAL A 157 -0.86 -1.05 -11.67
CA VAL A 157 -1.37 -0.14 -10.63
C VAL A 157 -2.47 0.75 -11.19
N PHE A 158 -2.33 1.25 -12.41
CA PHE A 158 -3.30 2.15 -13.02
C PHE A 158 -4.63 1.45 -13.32
N ASN A 159 -4.62 0.21 -13.79
CA ASN A 159 -5.83 -0.54 -14.12
C ASN A 159 -6.77 -0.69 -12.91
N ILE A 160 -6.24 -0.75 -11.67
CA ILE A 160 -7.09 -0.81 -10.48
C ILE A 160 -7.86 0.49 -10.20
N THR A 161 -7.48 1.59 -10.85
CA THR A 161 -8.10 2.92 -10.70
C THR A 161 -9.13 3.21 -11.79
N LEU A 162 -9.27 2.31 -12.78
CA LEU A 162 -10.25 2.43 -13.83
C LEU A 162 -11.62 1.96 -13.34
N ILE A 163 -12.63 2.82 -13.46
CA ILE A 163 -14.03 2.55 -13.13
C ILE A 163 -14.86 2.84 -14.38
N ASP A 164 -15.96 2.10 -14.60
CA ASP A 164 -16.83 2.33 -15.75
C ASP A 164 -17.46 3.74 -15.68
N GLY A 165 -17.42 4.47 -16.81
CA GLY A 165 -17.90 5.85 -16.87
C GLY A 165 -16.91 6.93 -16.39
N LEU A 166 -15.63 6.59 -16.26
CA LEU A 166 -14.59 7.58 -15.91
C LEU A 166 -14.47 8.67 -17.00
N LYS A 167 -14.29 9.93 -16.58
CA LYS A 167 -14.00 11.02 -17.53
C LYS A 167 -12.53 10.99 -17.94
N THR A 168 -12.27 11.37 -19.18
CA THR A 168 -10.90 11.36 -19.74
C THR A 168 -9.92 12.25 -18.97
N GLN A 169 -10.41 13.33 -18.34
CA GLN A 169 -9.61 14.20 -17.47
C GLN A 169 -9.12 13.50 -16.19
N ASP A 170 -9.91 12.56 -15.66
CA ASP A 170 -9.60 11.84 -14.42
C ASP A 170 -8.60 10.70 -14.67
N ILE A 171 -8.50 10.21 -15.92
CA ILE A 171 -7.50 9.22 -16.37
C ILE A 171 -6.09 9.73 -16.09
N LEU A 172 -5.77 10.96 -16.50
CA LEU A 172 -4.45 11.55 -16.29
C LEU A 172 -4.15 11.80 -14.81
N HIS A 173 -5.16 12.24 -14.04
CA HIS A 173 -5.03 12.40 -12.59
C HIS A 173 -4.70 11.08 -11.89
N ASN A 174 -5.45 10.02 -12.22
CA ASN A 174 -5.25 8.70 -11.65
C ASN A 174 -3.92 8.08 -12.07
N LEU A 175 -3.47 8.31 -13.31
CA LEU A 175 -2.18 7.86 -13.81
C LEU A 175 -1.03 8.49 -13.04
N ARG A 176 -1.12 9.81 -12.79
CA ARG A 176 -0.13 10.53 -11.98
C ARG A 176 -0.08 9.95 -10.56
N LYS A 177 -1.24 9.64 -9.97
CA LYS A 177 -1.31 9.03 -8.64
C LYS A 177 -0.68 7.63 -8.61
N ALA A 178 -0.95 6.80 -9.62
CA ALA A 178 -0.34 5.48 -9.76
C ALA A 178 1.19 5.55 -9.91
N ALA A 179 1.70 6.53 -10.66
CA ALA A 179 3.13 6.77 -10.81
C ALA A 179 3.80 7.18 -9.48
N ILE A 180 3.17 8.07 -8.71
CA ILE A 180 3.65 8.47 -7.37
C ILE A 180 3.65 7.28 -6.41
N ASP A 181 2.60 6.46 -6.43
CA ASP A 181 2.49 5.26 -5.59
C ASP A 181 3.60 4.24 -5.90
N LEU A 182 4.03 4.11 -7.17
CA LEU A 182 5.14 3.24 -7.56
C LEU A 182 6.48 3.74 -7.04
N ILE A 183 6.74 5.04 -7.13
CA ILE A 183 7.95 5.68 -6.57
C ILE A 183 8.02 5.46 -5.05
N SER A 184 6.88 5.57 -4.35
CA SER A 184 6.78 5.31 -2.91
C SER A 184 7.10 3.84 -2.55
N VAL A 185 6.69 2.89 -3.39
CA VAL A 185 6.88 1.46 -3.14
C VAL A 185 8.31 1.00 -3.48
N GLU A 186 8.98 1.61 -4.45
CA GLU A 186 10.36 1.26 -4.83
C GLU A 186 11.42 1.92 -3.95
N ASN A 187 11.20 3.14 -3.46
CA ASN A 187 12.09 3.83 -2.51
C ASN A 187 11.99 3.29 -1.07
N SER A 188 11.34 2.14 -0.90
CA SER A 188 11.13 1.44 0.36
C SER A 188 12.13 0.30 0.62
N LYS A 189 13.15 0.14 -0.22
CA LYS A 189 14.14 -0.94 -0.10
C LYS A 189 15.31 -0.53 0.76
#